data_AF-A0A973I6B1-F1
#
_entry.id   AF-A0A973I6B1-F1
#
_cell.length_a   1.000
_cell.length_b   1.000
_cell.length_c   1.000
_cell.angle_alpha   90.00
_cell.angle_beta   90.00
_cell.angle_gamma   90.00
#
_symmetry.space_group_name_H-M   'P 1'
#
loop_
_entity.id
_entity.type
_entity.pdbx_description
1 polymer ?
#
loop_
_entity_poly.entity_id
_entity_poly.type
_entity_poly.pdbx_seq_one_letter_code
_entity_poly.pdbx_strand_id
1 'polypeptide(L)'
;MKFNRLLALIFSQGILATMLISPAIAQEKQLSARQIMVKNERARKAEISEVAQITMTLINSHGNKRIRKATFILDDSNPVLRKSYMRFSSPKNIKGTSFVQLEHQTRENDRWLYLPALRKTRRISGSSKTDSFVGTDFSFEDFEILDGEIAGKKRIYTILREEIRNGEECWVIEALPATELESKE
;
A
#
# COMPACT_ATOMS: atom_id res chain seq x y z
N MET A 1 -22.47 -51.95 85.92
CA MET A 1 -23.72 -51.96 85.13
C MET A 1 -23.84 -50.60 84.42
N LYS A 2 -23.91 -50.59 83.08
CA LYS A 2 -24.07 -49.44 82.14
C LYS A 2 -22.84 -48.51 81.97
N PHE A 3 -22.50 -47.94 80.81
CA PHE A 3 -22.64 -48.23 79.36
C PHE A 3 -21.76 -47.17 78.62
N ASN A 4 -21.18 -47.53 77.47
CA ASN A 4 -20.27 -46.77 76.59
C ASN A 4 -20.73 -45.36 76.14
N ARG A 5 -19.76 -44.47 75.82
CA ARG A 5 -19.70 -43.55 74.63
C ARG A 5 -18.23 -43.14 74.38
N LEU A 6 -17.52 -43.63 73.36
CA LEU A 6 -17.44 -43.21 71.95
C LEU A 6 -16.93 -41.76 71.72
N LEU A 7 -15.70 -41.60 71.23
CA LEU A 7 -15.25 -40.48 70.39
C LEU A 7 -13.88 -40.82 69.75
N ALA A 8 -13.93 -41.32 68.51
CA ALA A 8 -12.77 -41.42 67.63
C ALA A 8 -12.69 -40.14 66.79
N LEU A 9 -11.62 -39.37 66.95
CA LEU A 9 -11.28 -38.23 66.10
C LEU A 9 -10.34 -38.71 65.00
N ILE A 10 -10.86 -38.81 63.77
CA ILE A 10 -10.05 -39.04 62.57
C ILE A 10 -9.60 -37.66 62.06
N PHE A 11 -8.31 -37.36 62.18
CA PHE A 11 -7.68 -36.22 61.53
C PHE A 11 -7.47 -36.55 60.04
N SER A 12 -8.27 -35.95 59.17
CA SER A 12 -8.05 -35.92 57.72
C SER A 12 -7.09 -34.78 57.39
N GLN A 13 -5.85 -35.09 56.99
CA GLN A 13 -4.94 -34.11 56.41
C GLN A 13 -5.12 -34.07 54.90
N GLY A 14 -5.74 -33.01 54.40
CA GLY A 14 -5.79 -32.69 52.98
C GLY A 14 -4.48 -32.08 52.52
N ILE A 15 -3.75 -32.77 51.63
CA ILE A 15 -2.58 -32.23 50.93
C ILE A 15 -3.10 -31.24 49.89
N LEU A 16 -2.93 -29.94 50.17
CA LEU A 16 -3.23 -28.86 49.24
C LEU A 16 -2.08 -28.75 48.22
N ALA A 17 -2.23 -29.41 47.06
CA ALA A 17 -1.32 -29.25 45.95
C ALA A 17 -1.53 -27.87 45.30
N THR A 18 -0.69 -26.89 45.67
CA THR A 18 -0.63 -25.59 44.98
C THR A 18 -0.03 -25.78 43.60
N MET A 19 -0.89 -25.87 42.59
CA MET A 19 -0.53 -25.89 41.19
C MET A 19 0.06 -24.52 40.82
N LEU A 20 1.39 -24.45 40.68
CA LEU A 20 2.09 -23.26 40.18
C LEU A 20 1.73 -23.05 38.71
N ILE A 21 0.70 -22.25 38.47
CA ILE A 21 0.38 -21.72 37.14
C ILE A 21 1.49 -20.72 36.82
N SER A 22 2.53 -21.17 36.12
CA SER A 22 3.49 -20.23 35.54
C SER A 22 2.75 -19.39 34.50
N PRO A 23 2.73 -18.05 34.62
CA PRO A 23 2.20 -17.22 33.56
C PRO A 23 3.11 -17.42 32.34
N ALA A 24 2.57 -18.09 31.31
CA ALA A 24 3.20 -18.07 30.00
C ALA A 24 3.22 -16.61 29.57
N ILE A 25 4.40 -15.98 29.63
CA ILE A 25 4.61 -14.66 29.03
C ILE A 25 4.41 -14.87 27.53
N ALA A 26 3.24 -14.48 27.03
CA ALA A 26 2.96 -14.50 25.61
C ALA A 26 3.92 -13.51 24.95
N GLN A 27 4.87 -14.04 24.19
CA GLN A 27 5.76 -13.21 23.40
C GLN A 27 4.94 -12.58 22.28
N GLU A 28 4.71 -11.27 22.38
CA GLU A 28 3.98 -10.52 21.36
C GLU A 28 4.75 -10.63 20.05
N LYS A 29 4.13 -11.29 19.07
CA LYS A 29 4.78 -11.56 17.78
C LYS A 29 4.82 -10.26 16.98
N GLN A 30 5.94 -9.53 17.06
CA GLN A 30 6.15 -8.29 16.31
C GLN A 30 5.97 -8.55 14.81
N LEU A 31 5.26 -7.64 14.13
CA LEU A 31 4.99 -7.76 12.70
C LEU A 31 6.28 -7.59 11.89
N SER A 32 6.47 -8.41 10.87
CA SER A 32 7.55 -8.20 9.89
C SER A 32 7.25 -7.01 8.98
N ALA A 33 8.30 -6.40 8.39
CA ALA A 33 8.19 -5.31 7.40
C ALA A 33 7.18 -5.65 6.29
N ARG A 34 7.25 -6.88 5.77
CA ARG A 34 6.35 -7.37 4.73
C ARG A 34 4.90 -7.41 5.22
N GLN A 35 4.63 -7.88 6.43
CA GLN A 35 3.27 -7.89 6.96
C GLN A 35 2.71 -6.48 7.15
N ILE A 36 3.54 -5.52 7.55
CA ILE A 36 3.14 -4.11 7.65
C ILE A 36 2.78 -3.57 6.26
N MET A 37 3.60 -3.82 5.24
CA MET A 37 3.33 -3.36 3.88
C MET A 37 2.09 -4.00 3.25
N VAL A 38 1.82 -5.29 3.50
CA VAL A 38 0.56 -5.96 3.08
C VAL A 38 -0.64 -5.28 3.74
N LYS A 39 -0.55 -4.97 5.05
CA LYS A 39 -1.62 -4.25 5.75
C LYS A 39 -1.84 -2.85 5.17
N ASN A 40 -0.77 -2.11 4.90
CA ASN A 40 -0.83 -0.78 4.29
C ASN A 40 -1.50 -0.80 2.90
N GLU A 41 -1.16 -1.76 2.06
CA GLU A 41 -1.78 -1.92 0.75
C GLU A 41 -3.27 -2.23 0.85
N ARG A 42 -3.67 -3.19 1.71
CA ARG A 42 -5.08 -3.51 1.95
C ARG A 42 -5.88 -2.31 2.45
N ALA A 43 -5.28 -1.47 3.30
CA ALA A 43 -5.91 -0.25 3.80
C ALA A 43 -6.09 0.83 2.71
N ARG A 44 -5.29 0.79 1.64
CA ARG A 44 -5.37 1.72 0.50
C ARG A 44 -6.26 1.24 -0.64
N LYS A 45 -6.59 -0.04 -0.70
CA LYS A 45 -7.36 -0.62 -1.80
C LYS A 45 -8.76 -0.03 -1.83
N ALA A 46 -9.11 0.64 -2.94
CA ALA A 46 -10.48 1.07 -3.18
C ALA A 46 -11.38 -0.16 -3.32
N GLU A 47 -12.58 -0.14 -2.73
CA GLU A 47 -13.48 -1.30 -2.73
C GLU A 47 -14.00 -1.66 -4.14
N ILE A 48 -14.09 -0.68 -5.05
CA ILE A 48 -14.47 -0.80 -6.47
C ILE A 48 -14.01 0.47 -7.25
N SER A 49 -14.30 0.50 -8.56
CA SER A 49 -14.02 1.59 -9.50
C SER A 49 -14.23 3.00 -8.92
N GLU A 50 -13.20 3.85 -9.02
CA GLU A 50 -13.13 5.18 -8.42
C GLU A 50 -13.25 6.27 -9.47
N VAL A 51 -13.89 7.40 -9.12
CA VAL A 51 -13.81 8.65 -9.89
C VAL A 51 -13.28 9.75 -8.98
N ALA A 52 -12.11 10.29 -9.30
CA ALA A 52 -11.47 11.35 -8.55
C ALA A 52 -11.41 12.66 -9.34
N GLN A 53 -11.69 13.77 -8.67
CA GLN A 53 -11.43 15.12 -9.17
C GLN A 53 -10.11 15.62 -8.60
N ILE A 54 -9.10 15.72 -9.45
CA ILE A 54 -7.73 16.05 -9.05
C ILE A 54 -7.44 17.53 -9.34
N THR A 55 -6.92 18.25 -8.34
CA THR A 55 -6.26 19.55 -8.53
C THR A 55 -4.77 19.40 -8.27
N MET A 56 -3.95 19.57 -9.30
CA MET A 56 -2.49 19.47 -9.22
C MET A 56 -1.89 20.88 -9.17
N THR A 57 -1.08 21.16 -8.15
CA THR A 57 -0.33 22.42 -8.04
C THR A 57 1.15 22.15 -8.30
N LEU A 58 1.64 22.56 -9.46
CA LEU A 58 3.04 22.43 -9.85
C LEU A 58 3.78 23.68 -9.41
N ILE A 59 4.85 23.53 -8.64
CA ILE A 59 5.67 24.62 -8.11
C ILE A 59 7.09 24.45 -8.63
N ASN A 60 7.60 25.43 -9.37
CA ASN A 60 8.99 25.36 -9.85
C ASN A 60 10.00 25.82 -8.80
N SER A 61 11.30 25.68 -9.10
CA SER A 61 12.40 26.09 -8.21
C SER A 61 12.38 27.56 -7.79
N HIS A 62 11.71 28.42 -8.55
CA HIS A 62 11.55 29.85 -8.26
C HIS A 62 10.23 30.16 -7.52
N GLY A 63 9.48 29.14 -7.10
CA GLY A 63 8.20 29.29 -6.38
C GLY A 63 6.99 29.59 -7.26
N ASN A 64 7.15 29.66 -8.59
CA ASN A 64 6.02 29.93 -9.48
C ASN A 64 5.07 28.74 -9.53
N LYS A 65 3.76 29.03 -9.43
CA LYS A 65 2.72 28.02 -9.37
C LYS A 65 1.97 27.88 -10.69
N ARG A 66 1.68 26.64 -11.09
CA ARG A 66 0.76 26.30 -12.17
C ARG A 66 -0.25 25.29 -11.64
N ILE A 67 -1.54 25.58 -11.83
CA ILE A 67 -2.62 24.71 -11.35
C ILE A 67 -3.21 23.97 -12.55
N ARG A 68 -3.35 22.65 -12.44
CA ARG A 68 -4.04 21.79 -13.40
C ARG A 68 -5.21 21.09 -12.72
N LYS A 69 -6.29 20.87 -13.46
CA LYS A 69 -7.43 20.08 -12.99
C LYS A 69 -7.64 18.90 -13.92
N ALA A 70 -7.93 17.73 -13.36
CA ALA A 70 -8.18 16.52 -14.10
C ALA A 70 -9.26 15.66 -13.44
N THR A 71 -9.97 14.88 -14.24
CA THR A 71 -10.75 13.73 -13.75
C THR A 71 -9.88 12.50 -13.90
N PHE A 72 -9.81 11.67 -12.87
CA PHE A 72 -9.24 10.34 -12.90
C PHE A 72 -10.35 9.31 -12.69
N ILE A 73 -10.30 8.22 -13.44
CA ILE A 73 -11.22 7.10 -13.35
C ILE A 73 -10.38 5.85 -13.24
N LEU A 74 -10.65 5.03 -12.23
CA LEU A 74 -10.10 3.71 -12.05
C LEU A 74 -11.22 2.70 -12.22
N ASP A 75 -10.98 1.66 -13.02
CA ASP A 75 -11.80 0.47 -13.11
C ASP A 75 -10.97 -0.74 -12.66
N ASP A 76 -11.21 -1.19 -11.43
CA ASP A 76 -10.56 -2.35 -10.80
C ASP A 76 -11.54 -3.53 -10.63
N SER A 77 -12.60 -3.56 -11.44
CA SER A 77 -13.62 -4.62 -11.38
C SER A 77 -13.15 -5.97 -11.92
N ASN A 78 -12.06 -6.00 -12.69
CA ASN A 78 -11.51 -7.19 -13.30
C ASN A 78 -10.19 -7.59 -12.63
N PRO A 79 -10.07 -8.83 -12.11
CA PRO A 79 -8.90 -9.28 -11.33
C PRO A 79 -7.62 -9.46 -12.14
N VAL A 80 -7.69 -9.49 -13.48
CA VAL A 80 -6.52 -9.70 -14.36
C VAL A 80 -6.22 -8.49 -15.27
N LEU A 81 -7.10 -7.50 -15.28
CA LEU A 81 -6.99 -6.30 -16.10
C LEU A 81 -7.59 -5.10 -15.38
N ARG A 82 -6.72 -4.26 -14.85
CA ARG A 82 -7.12 -2.96 -14.30
C ARG A 82 -7.00 -1.89 -15.38
N LYS A 83 -7.92 -0.93 -15.38
CA LYS A 83 -7.92 0.17 -16.35
C LYS A 83 -7.97 1.49 -15.62
N SER A 84 -7.14 2.43 -16.04
CA SER A 84 -7.23 3.80 -15.56
C SER A 84 -7.25 4.81 -16.69
N TYR A 85 -7.97 5.89 -16.45
CA TYR A 85 -8.14 6.99 -17.39
C TYR A 85 -8.01 8.31 -16.66
N MET A 86 -7.14 9.19 -17.15
CA MET A 86 -7.05 10.56 -16.70
C MET A 86 -7.36 11.53 -17.84
N ARG A 87 -8.14 12.58 -17.57
CA ARG A 87 -8.39 13.66 -18.52
C ARG A 87 -8.23 15.02 -17.87
N PHE A 88 -7.34 15.83 -18.42
CA PHE A 88 -7.18 17.22 -17.98
C PHE A 88 -8.35 18.08 -18.45
N SER A 89 -8.97 18.82 -17.53
CA SER A 89 -10.07 19.75 -17.80
C SER A 89 -9.60 21.21 -17.83
N SER A 90 -8.48 21.53 -17.17
CA SER A 90 -7.92 22.88 -17.06
C SER A 90 -6.41 22.84 -16.80
N PRO A 91 -5.63 23.86 -17.22
CA PRO A 91 -6.00 25.04 -18.00
C PRO A 91 -6.13 24.78 -19.52
N LYS A 92 -6.50 25.82 -20.29
CA LYS A 92 -6.81 25.71 -21.73
C LYS A 92 -5.69 25.05 -22.56
N ASN A 93 -4.43 25.27 -22.20
CA ASN A 93 -3.27 24.73 -22.91
C ASN A 93 -3.07 23.22 -22.74
N ILE A 94 -3.64 22.60 -21.71
CA ILE A 94 -3.57 21.15 -21.46
C ILE A 94 -4.94 20.47 -21.53
N LYS A 95 -6.03 21.24 -21.54
CA LYS A 95 -7.41 20.74 -21.59
C LYS A 95 -7.58 19.71 -22.72
N GLY A 96 -8.12 18.55 -22.35
CA GLY A 96 -8.34 17.42 -23.25
C GLY A 96 -7.16 16.45 -23.37
N THR A 97 -5.98 16.81 -22.87
CA THR A 97 -4.88 15.85 -22.72
C THR A 97 -5.40 14.68 -21.88
N SER A 98 -5.21 13.47 -22.39
CA SER A 98 -5.77 12.29 -21.77
C SER A 98 -4.71 11.20 -21.69
N PHE A 99 -4.72 10.45 -20.59
CA PHE A 99 -3.85 9.31 -20.35
C PHE A 99 -4.72 8.08 -20.11
N VAL A 100 -4.36 6.97 -20.75
CA VAL A 100 -4.99 5.66 -20.55
C VAL A 100 -3.90 4.69 -20.16
N GLN A 101 -4.18 3.88 -19.15
CA GLN A 101 -3.33 2.75 -18.76
C GLN A 101 -4.18 1.49 -18.62
N LEU A 102 -3.64 0.40 -19.15
CA LEU A 102 -4.15 -0.95 -19.00
C LEU A 102 -3.09 -1.75 -18.26
N GLU A 103 -3.38 -2.07 -17.00
CA GLU A 103 -2.52 -2.84 -16.11
C GLU A 103 -2.86 -4.32 -16.25
N HIS A 104 -1.89 -5.12 -16.71
CA HIS A 104 -2.05 -6.55 -16.93
C HIS A 104 -1.33 -7.35 -15.85
N GLN A 105 -1.93 -8.43 -15.39
CA GLN A 105 -1.33 -9.26 -14.33
C GLN A 105 -0.01 -9.93 -14.74
N THR A 106 0.15 -10.31 -16.02
CA THR A 106 1.22 -11.21 -16.47
C THR A 106 2.15 -10.65 -17.54
N ARG A 107 1.92 -9.41 -17.99
CA ARG A 107 2.71 -8.78 -19.05
C ARG A 107 2.84 -7.28 -18.80
N GLU A 108 3.72 -6.66 -19.58
CA GLU A 108 3.89 -5.21 -19.56
C GLU A 108 2.58 -4.45 -19.75
N ASN A 109 2.46 -3.38 -18.96
CA ASN A 109 1.34 -2.46 -18.95
C ASN A 109 1.30 -1.66 -20.25
N ASP A 110 0.09 -1.49 -20.80
CA ASP A 110 -0.06 -0.64 -21.98
C ASP A 110 -0.47 0.77 -21.59
N ARG A 111 0.21 1.76 -22.16
CA ARG A 111 0.02 3.17 -21.83
C ARG A 111 -0.06 4.03 -23.07
N TRP A 112 -1.01 4.96 -23.07
CA TRP A 112 -1.13 5.95 -24.14
C TRP A 112 -1.41 7.34 -23.58
N LEU A 113 -0.72 8.32 -24.16
CA LEU A 113 -0.96 9.74 -23.94
C LEU A 113 -1.53 10.35 -25.21
N TYR A 114 -2.73 10.90 -25.13
CA TYR A 114 -3.36 11.68 -26.19
C TYR A 114 -3.12 13.17 -25.98
N LEU A 115 -2.58 13.83 -27.00
CA LEU A 115 -2.26 15.26 -27.01
C LEU A 115 -3.17 15.98 -28.01
N PRO A 116 -4.25 16.66 -27.57
CA PRO A 116 -5.26 17.22 -28.46
C PRO A 116 -4.71 18.34 -29.34
N ALA A 117 -3.78 19.16 -28.83
CA ALA A 117 -3.15 20.24 -29.59
C ALA A 117 -2.39 19.73 -30.83
N LEU A 118 -1.91 18.49 -30.78
CA LEU A 118 -1.19 17.84 -31.88
C LEU A 118 -2.07 16.85 -32.65
N ARG A 119 -3.26 16.52 -32.14
CA ARG A 119 -4.10 15.39 -32.59
C ARG A 119 -3.30 14.09 -32.69
N LYS A 120 -2.38 13.86 -31.75
CA LYS A 120 -1.51 12.68 -31.73
C LYS A 120 -1.73 11.85 -30.47
N THR A 121 -1.65 10.53 -30.66
CA THR A 121 -1.54 9.56 -29.57
C THR A 121 -0.10 9.04 -29.54
N ARG A 122 0.55 9.13 -28.38
CA ARG A 122 1.88 8.55 -28.14
C ARG A 122 1.72 7.32 -27.24
N ARG A 123 2.27 6.17 -27.67
CA ARG A 123 2.44 5.01 -26.78
C ARG A 123 3.63 5.29 -25.85
N ILE A 124 3.47 5.00 -24.56
CA ILE A 124 4.55 5.07 -23.57
C ILE A 124 5.05 3.64 -23.37
N SER A 125 6.26 3.35 -23.86
CA SER A 125 6.92 2.05 -23.71
C SER A 125 7.61 1.93 -22.34
N GLY A 126 8.04 0.71 -21.98
CA GLY A 126 8.75 0.45 -20.72
C GLY A 126 9.93 1.40 -20.47
N SER A 127 10.74 1.71 -21.49
CA SER A 127 11.86 2.66 -21.37
C SER A 127 11.45 4.12 -21.08
N SER A 128 10.24 4.52 -21.43
CA SER A 128 9.72 5.88 -21.22
C SER A 128 8.79 5.98 -20.01
N LYS A 129 8.61 4.90 -19.23
CA LYS A 129 7.70 4.94 -18.08
C LYS A 129 8.21 5.85 -16.95
N THR A 130 9.53 6.00 -16.85
CA THR A 130 10.22 6.89 -15.90
C THR A 130 10.26 8.35 -16.37
N ASP A 131 9.84 8.63 -17.61
CA ASP A 131 9.75 10.01 -18.12
C ASP A 131 8.74 10.82 -17.30
N SER A 132 8.98 12.12 -17.16
CA SER A 132 8.05 13.06 -16.52
C SER A 132 6.66 13.01 -17.16
N PHE A 133 5.64 12.84 -16.33
CA PHE A 133 4.24 12.86 -16.69
C PHE A 133 3.79 14.29 -17.01
N VAL A 134 3.84 14.64 -18.29
CA VAL A 134 3.30 15.91 -18.80
C VAL A 134 3.93 17.14 -18.08
N GLY A 135 5.19 17.04 -17.65
CA GLY A 135 5.90 18.11 -16.95
C GLY A 135 5.51 18.26 -15.48
N THR A 136 5.01 17.20 -14.84
CA THR A 136 4.95 17.10 -13.37
C THR A 136 6.20 16.40 -12.82
N ASP A 137 6.35 16.41 -11.51
CA ASP A 137 7.38 15.62 -10.82
C ASP A 137 7.06 14.12 -10.79
N PHE A 138 5.80 13.74 -11.04
CA PHE A 138 5.43 12.34 -11.28
C PHE A 138 5.99 11.84 -12.62
N SER A 139 6.36 10.57 -12.66
CA SER A 139 6.60 9.75 -13.84
C SER A 139 5.29 9.12 -14.37
N PHE A 140 5.34 8.44 -15.51
CA PHE A 140 4.19 7.65 -15.97
C PHE A 140 3.95 6.42 -15.08
N GLU A 141 5.01 5.82 -14.52
CA GLU A 141 4.90 4.65 -13.64
C GLU A 141 4.32 4.99 -12.26
N ASP A 142 4.37 6.24 -11.81
CA ASP A 142 3.74 6.64 -10.54
C ASP A 142 2.20 6.52 -10.56
N PHE A 143 1.59 6.40 -11.74
CA PHE A 143 0.16 6.13 -11.91
C PHE A 143 -0.15 4.63 -12.01
N GLU A 144 0.86 3.76 -11.95
CA GLU A 144 0.67 2.35 -11.70
C GLU A 144 0.28 2.16 -10.24
N ILE A 145 -0.82 1.43 -10.04
CA ILE A 145 -1.21 1.03 -8.70
C ILE A 145 -0.35 -0.18 -8.38
N LEU A 146 0.55 -0.04 -7.41
CA LEU A 146 1.35 -1.15 -6.88
C LEU A 146 0.40 -2.31 -6.55
N ASP A 147 0.57 -3.43 -7.26
CA ASP A 147 -0.39 -4.52 -7.24
C ASP A 147 -0.24 -5.46 -6.02
N GLY A 148 -1.34 -6.15 -5.74
CA GLY A 148 -1.72 -6.80 -4.47
C GLY A 148 -0.75 -7.79 -3.81
N GLU A 149 -0.82 -7.80 -2.47
CA GLU A 149 0.10 -8.31 -1.45
C GLU A 149 1.57 -8.09 -1.77
N ILE A 150 1.86 -6.86 -2.15
CA ILE A 150 3.18 -6.31 -2.45
C ILE A 150 3.92 -7.11 -3.53
N ALA A 151 3.23 -7.32 -4.66
CA ALA A 151 3.79 -7.71 -5.97
C ALA A 151 4.92 -8.77 -5.98
N GLY A 152 4.78 -9.85 -5.19
CA GLY A 152 5.32 -11.18 -5.50
C GLY A 152 6.82 -11.47 -5.40
N LYS A 153 7.63 -10.63 -4.74
CA LYS A 153 9.11 -10.70 -4.49
C LYS A 153 9.93 -9.62 -5.19
N LYS A 154 9.32 -8.69 -5.96
CA LYS A 154 10.12 -7.64 -6.63
C LYS A 154 10.88 -6.70 -5.71
N ARG A 155 10.53 -6.68 -4.42
CA ARG A 155 11.19 -5.83 -3.44
C ARG A 155 11.45 -6.56 -2.13
N ILE A 156 12.57 -6.21 -1.51
CA ILE A 156 12.96 -6.59 -0.14
C ILE A 156 12.59 -5.43 0.77
N TYR A 157 11.86 -5.74 1.84
CA TYR A 157 11.40 -4.76 2.82
C TYR A 157 12.14 -4.90 4.14
N THR A 158 12.69 -3.79 4.63
CA THR A 158 13.44 -3.73 5.89
C THR A 158 12.86 -2.64 6.78
N ILE A 159 12.54 -2.96 8.03
CA ILE A 159 12.23 -1.92 9.04
C ILE A 159 13.54 -1.26 9.42
N LEU A 160 13.69 0.03 9.12
CA LEU A 160 14.87 0.79 9.49
C LEU A 160 14.77 1.29 10.93
N ARG A 161 13.58 1.80 11.31
CA ARG A 161 13.27 2.33 12.64
C ARG A 161 11.77 2.59 12.78
N GLU A 162 11.36 2.85 14.02
CA GLU A 162 10.08 3.47 14.35
C GLU A 162 10.32 4.95 14.68
N GLU A 163 9.39 5.82 14.31
CA GLU A 163 9.46 7.25 14.62
C GLU A 163 8.07 7.85 14.82
N ILE A 164 8.02 8.98 15.52
CA ILE A 164 6.79 9.78 15.62
C ILE A 164 6.82 10.85 14.52
N ARG A 165 5.81 10.85 13.64
CA ARG A 165 5.63 11.86 12.59
C ARG A 165 4.28 12.51 12.75
N ASN A 166 4.26 13.83 12.88
CA ASN A 166 3.03 14.61 13.08
C ASN A 166 2.17 14.12 14.25
N GLY A 167 2.78 13.55 15.29
CA GLY A 167 2.08 12.99 16.46
C GLY A 167 1.64 11.53 16.32
N GLU A 168 1.85 10.90 15.16
CA GLU A 168 1.48 9.51 14.88
C GLU A 168 2.70 8.59 14.91
N GLU A 169 2.55 7.40 15.49
CA GLU A 169 3.57 6.33 15.44
C GLU A 169 3.67 5.78 14.02
N CYS A 170 4.89 5.77 13.47
CA CYS A 170 5.16 5.40 12.10
C CYS A 170 6.33 4.40 12.01
N TRP A 171 6.21 3.43 11.10
CA TRP A 171 7.33 2.61 10.67
C TRP A 171 8.05 3.24 9.47
N VAL A 172 9.37 3.36 9.56
CA VAL A 172 10.21 3.71 8.41
C VAL A 172 10.67 2.42 7.75
N ILE A 173 10.12 2.15 6.57
CA ILE A 173 10.37 0.92 5.82
C ILE A 173 11.17 1.24 4.56
N GLU A 174 12.31 0.59 4.39
CA GLU A 174 13.06 0.56 3.14
C GLU A 174 12.47 -0.49 2.20
N ALA A 175 12.41 -0.18 0.90
CA ALA A 175 11.92 -1.06 -0.14
C ALA A 175 12.89 -1.07 -1.34
N LEU A 176 13.80 -2.04 -1.37
CA LEU A 176 14.80 -2.18 -2.45
C LEU A 176 14.34 -3.21 -3.49
N PRO A 177 14.66 -3.05 -4.79
CA PRO A 177 14.48 -4.09 -5.79
C PRO A 177 15.12 -5.41 -5.33
N ALA A 178 14.47 -6.54 -5.55
CA ALA A 178 15.01 -7.83 -5.11
C ALA A 178 16.07 -8.40 -6.07
N THR A 179 16.09 -7.91 -7.32
CA THR A 179 17.06 -8.31 -8.34
C THR A 179 17.63 -7.12 -9.10
N GLU A 180 18.76 -7.33 -9.76
CA GLU A 180 19.39 -6.32 -10.64
C GLU A 180 18.55 -6.04 -11.90
N LEU A 181 17.71 -7.00 -12.32
CA LEU A 181 16.77 -6.77 -13.42
C LEU A 181 15.70 -5.76 -12.99
N GLU A 182 15.13 -5.95 -11.80
CA GLU A 182 14.13 -5.05 -11.22
C GLU A 182 14.70 -3.69 -10.80
N SER A 183 16.02 -3.56 -10.62
CA SER A 183 16.65 -2.26 -10.34
C SER A 183 16.89 -1.42 -11.60
N LYS A 184 16.81 -2.05 -12.78
CA LYS A 184 16.95 -1.40 -14.09
C LYS A 184 15.61 -1.11 -14.75
N GLU A 185 14.52 -1.68 -14.22
CA GLU A 185 13.13 -1.33 -14.52
C GLU A 185 12.77 -0.01 -13.86
#